data_AF-A0A7C8ZZH4-F1
#
_entry.id   AF-A0A7C8ZZH4-F1
#
_cell.length_a   1.000
_cell.length_b   1.000
_cell.length_c   1.000
_cell.angle_alpha   90.00
_cell.angle_beta   90.00
_cell.angle_gamma   90.00
#
_symmetry.space_group_name_H-M   'P 1'
#
loop_
_entity.id
_entity.type
_entity.pdbx_description
1 polymer ?
#
loop_
_entity_poly.entity_id
_entity_poly.type
_entity_poly.pdbx_seq_one_letter_code
_entity_poly.pdbx_strand_id
1 'polypeptide(L)'
;MEAAGLAFSVAQTLLAALSYPPLQQMFTMWGYQSELENLERTVSTVSAVLLDAQSVDEEKLSNYERNLIEKLKDAVYDADDLLDEFATLAKRQHQLCMEGNEKSLTKV
;
A
#
# COMPACT_ATOMS: atom_id res chain seq x y z
N MET A 1 -14.33 -6.59 -17.92
CA MET A 1 -14.88 -5.94 -16.72
C MET A 1 -14.33 -6.48 -15.38
N GLU A 2 -13.30 -7.34 -15.36
CA GLU A 2 -12.73 -7.86 -14.09
C GLU A 2 -11.55 -7.04 -13.56
N ALA A 3 -10.75 -6.43 -14.44
CA ALA A 3 -9.45 -5.85 -14.06
C ALA A 3 -9.57 -4.63 -13.14
N ALA A 4 -10.45 -3.67 -13.46
CA ALA A 4 -10.67 -2.48 -12.63
C ALA A 4 -11.26 -2.83 -11.26
N GLY A 5 -12.15 -3.84 -11.21
CA GLY A 5 -12.74 -4.31 -9.95
C GLY A 5 -11.74 -4.99 -9.02
N LEU A 6 -10.84 -5.81 -9.57
CA LEU A 6 -9.75 -6.42 -8.80
C LEU A 6 -8.79 -5.33 -8.27
N ALA A 7 -8.40 -4.39 -9.13
CA ALA A 7 -7.57 -3.26 -8.75
C ALA A 7 -8.20 -2.41 -7.63
N PHE A 8 -9.51 -2.16 -7.72
CA PHE A 8 -10.26 -1.46 -6.68
C PHE A 8 -10.20 -2.20 -5.33
N SER A 9 -10.39 -3.52 -5.35
CA SER A 9 -10.28 -4.34 -4.13
C SER A 9 -8.89 -4.25 -3.51
N VAL A 10 -7.83 -4.27 -4.32
CA VAL A 10 -6.45 -4.12 -3.83
C VAL A 10 -6.23 -2.71 -3.26
N ALA A 11 -6.72 -1.67 -3.93
CA ALA A 11 -6.65 -0.31 -3.41
C ALA A 11 -7.34 -0.17 -2.05
N GLN A 12 -8.45 -0.88 -1.81
CA GLN A 12 -9.09 -0.91 -0.49
C GLN A 12 -8.25 -1.63 0.57
N THR A 13 -7.62 -2.76 0.23
CA THR A 13 -6.69 -3.46 1.13
C THR A 13 -5.52 -2.55 1.50
N LEU A 14 -4.94 -1.88 0.50
CA LEU A 14 -3.85 -0.93 0.70
C LEU A 14 -4.28 0.23 1.63
N LEU A 15 -5.45 0.83 1.42
CA LEU A 15 -5.98 1.87 2.31
C LEU A 15 -6.17 1.38 3.75
N ALA A 16 -6.65 0.16 3.93
CA ALA A 16 -6.80 -0.44 5.26
C ALA A 16 -5.42 -0.62 5.93
N ALA A 17 -4.41 -1.04 5.17
CA ALA A 17 -3.04 -1.16 5.67
C ALA A 17 -2.43 0.21 6.03
N LEU A 18 -2.61 1.23 5.18
CA LEU A 18 -2.13 2.60 5.44
C LEU A 18 -2.80 3.24 6.66
N SER A 19 -4.05 2.88 6.93
CA SER A 19 -4.82 3.31 8.11
C SER A 19 -4.48 2.49 9.38
N TYR A 20 -3.59 1.51 9.29
CA TYR A 20 -3.27 0.62 10.41
C TYR A 20 -2.38 1.34 11.44
N PRO A 21 -2.81 1.50 12.71
CA PRO A 21 -2.10 2.36 13.66
C PRO A 21 -0.64 1.97 13.94
N PRO A 22 -0.28 0.67 14.05
CA PRO A 22 1.13 0.29 14.20
C PRO A 22 2.01 0.70 13.00
N LEU A 23 1.46 0.65 11.78
CA LEU A 23 2.17 1.11 10.58
C LEU A 23 2.36 2.63 10.64
N GLN A 24 1.30 3.38 10.97
CA GLN A 24 1.38 4.84 11.10
C GLN A 24 2.43 5.27 12.13
N GLN A 25 2.44 4.63 13.31
CA GLN A 25 3.44 4.89 14.35
C GLN A 25 4.87 4.62 13.87
N MET A 26 5.08 3.55 13.11
CA MET A 26 6.38 3.20 12.55
C MET A 26 6.88 4.26 11.55
N PHE A 27 6.02 4.69 10.63
CA PHE A 27 6.35 5.75 9.67
C PHE A 27 6.60 7.09 10.35
N THR A 28 5.81 7.44 11.37
CA THR A 28 6.07 8.63 12.21
C THR A 28 7.44 8.54 12.90
N MET A 29 7.79 7.39 13.47
CA MET A 29 9.10 7.18 14.12
C MET A 29 10.27 7.34 13.14
N TRP A 30 10.08 6.97 11.88
CA TRP A 30 11.08 7.13 10.82
C TRP A 30 11.06 8.50 10.12
N GLY A 31 10.11 9.38 10.47
CA GLY A 31 9.99 10.72 9.88
C GLY A 31 9.27 10.76 8.53
N TYR A 32 8.52 9.71 8.16
CA TYR A 32 7.81 9.58 6.88
C TYR A 32 6.28 9.75 7.00
N GLN A 33 5.80 10.44 8.03
CA GLN A 33 4.36 10.58 8.27
C GLN A 33 3.66 11.33 7.12
N SER A 34 4.25 12.41 6.63
CA SER A 34 3.65 13.21 5.55
C SER A 34 3.58 12.43 4.23
N GLU A 35 4.58 11.60 3.96
CA GLU A 35 4.63 10.70 2.81
C GLU A 35 3.53 9.64 2.90
N LEU A 36 3.32 9.05 4.09
CA LEU A 36 2.26 8.08 4.32
C LEU A 36 0.86 8.70 4.11
N GLU A 37 0.62 9.89 4.66
CA GLU A 37 -0.64 10.64 4.48
C GLU A 37 -0.88 11.03 3.01
N ASN A 38 0.19 11.37 2.28
CA ASN A 38 0.10 11.65 0.84
C ASN A 38 -0.20 10.39 0.03
N LEU A 39 0.39 9.26 0.40
CA LEU A 39 0.10 7.97 -0.23
C LEU A 39 -1.36 7.59 0.00
N GLU A 40 -1.88 7.68 1.22
CA GLU A 40 -3.28 7.41 1.54
C GLU A 40 -4.24 8.26 0.70
N ARG A 41 -4.00 9.58 0.61
CA ARG A 41 -4.82 10.48 -0.21
C ARG A 41 -4.76 10.12 -1.70
N THR A 42 -3.58 9.77 -2.19
CA THR A 42 -3.38 9.36 -3.60
C THR A 42 -4.14 8.07 -3.89
N VAL A 43 -3.96 7.03 -3.07
CA VAL A 43 -4.62 5.74 -3.23
C VAL A 43 -6.14 5.88 -3.11
N SER A 44 -6.63 6.74 -2.21
CA SER A 44 -8.06 7.05 -2.10
C SER A 44 -8.63 7.65 -3.39
N THR A 45 -7.89 8.59 -4.01
CA THR A 45 -8.29 9.18 -5.29
C THR A 45 -8.31 8.12 -6.41
N VAL A 46 -7.28 7.27 -6.47
CA VAL A 46 -7.20 6.19 -7.46
C VAL A 46 -8.30 5.17 -7.26
N SER A 47 -8.60 4.80 -6.01
CA SER A 47 -9.69 3.87 -5.66
C SER A 47 -11.04 4.38 -6.17
N ALA A 48 -11.33 5.68 -6.04
CA ALA A 48 -12.55 6.27 -6.57
C ALA A 48 -12.64 6.17 -8.11
N VAL A 49 -11.54 6.45 -8.82
CA VAL A 49 -11.48 6.32 -10.28
C VAL A 49 -11.67 4.86 -10.73
N LEU A 50 -11.06 3.90 -10.02
CA LEU A 50 -11.21 2.48 -10.32
C LEU A 50 -12.64 1.97 -10.06
N LEU A 51 -13.30 2.47 -9.01
CA LEU A 51 -14.70 2.16 -8.72
C LEU A 51 -15.64 2.65 -9.82
N ASP A 52 -15.45 3.89 -10.26
CA ASP A 52 -16.21 4.46 -11.36
C ASP A 52 -15.97 3.66 -12.65
N ALA A 53 -14.71 3.32 -12.94
CA ALA A 53 -14.34 2.53 -14.11
C ALA A 53 -14.89 1.09 -14.07
N GLN A 54 -14.98 0.46 -12.90
CA GLN A 54 -15.59 -0.86 -12.75
C GLN A 54 -17.07 -0.86 -13.15
N SER A 55 -17.76 0.27 -13.02
CA SER A 55 -19.19 0.38 -13.33
C SER A 55 -19.47 0.75 -14.80
N VAL A 56 -18.42 1.10 -15.56
CA VAL A 56 -18.52 1.48 -16.96
C VAL A 56 -18.25 0.27 -17.86
N ASP A 57 -19.03 0.18 -18.93
CA ASP A 57 -18.77 -0.80 -20.00
C ASP A 57 -17.44 -0.43 -20.71
N GLU A 58 -16.46 -1.35 -20.69
CA GLU A 58 -15.12 -1.13 -21.23
C GLU A 58 -15.17 -0.69 -22.70
N GLU A 59 -16.18 -1.14 -23.47
CA GLU A 59 -16.36 -0.76 -24.88
C GLU A 59 -16.64 0.73 -25.07
N LYS A 60 -17.17 1.41 -24.04
CA LYS A 60 -17.49 2.86 -24.06
C LYS A 60 -16.32 3.75 -23.68
N LEU A 61 -15.27 3.19 -23.10
CA LEU A 61 -14.05 3.93 -22.76
C LEU A 61 -13.22 4.21 -24.01
N SER A 62 -12.71 5.43 -24.11
CA SER A 62 -11.70 5.78 -25.10
C SER A 62 -10.40 5.01 -24.85
N ASN A 63 -9.56 4.90 -25.89
CA ASN A 63 -8.24 4.28 -25.76
C ASN A 63 -7.37 4.98 -24.70
N TYR A 64 -7.54 6.29 -24.52
CA TYR A 64 -6.85 7.04 -23.47
C TYR A 64 -7.31 6.62 -22.07
N GLU A 65 -8.63 6.53 -21.85
CA GLU A 65 -9.20 6.11 -20.56
C GLU A 65 -8.81 4.68 -20.22
N ARG A 66 -8.87 3.75 -21.17
CA ARG A 66 -8.44 2.35 -20.92
C ARG A 66 -6.98 2.27 -20.49
N ASN A 67 -6.08 2.95 -21.20
CA ASN A 67 -4.65 3.00 -20.85
C ASN A 67 -4.43 3.65 -19.48
N LEU A 68 -5.19 4.68 -19.14
CA LEU A 68 -5.12 5.30 -17.81
C LEU A 68 -5.53 4.30 -16.72
N ILE A 69 -6.64 3.57 -16.89
CA ILE A 69 -7.09 2.55 -15.93
C ILE A 69 -6.06 1.43 -15.77
N GLU A 70 -5.44 0.97 -16.86
CA GLU A 70 -4.37 -0.03 -16.80
C GLU A 70 -3.18 0.47 -15.97
N LYS A 71 -2.73 1.71 -16.19
CA LYS A 71 -1.64 2.31 -15.40
C LYS A 71 -1.98 2.49 -13.93
N LEU A 72 -3.23 2.88 -13.64
CA LEU A 72 -3.70 3.03 -12.25
C LEU A 72 -3.75 1.68 -11.54
N LYS A 73 -4.18 0.62 -12.24
CA LYS A 73 -4.11 -0.75 -11.72
C LYS A 73 -2.67 -1.14 -11.40
N ASP A 74 -1.76 -0.97 -12.36
CA ASP A 74 -0.35 -1.35 -12.15
C ASP A 74 0.26 -0.59 -10.96
N ALA A 75 -0.01 0.72 -10.85
CA ALA A 75 0.47 1.53 -9.72
C ALA A 75 -0.09 1.09 -8.36
N VAL A 76 -1.33 0.60 -8.30
CA VAL A 76 -1.93 0.07 -7.07
C VAL A 76 -1.25 -1.23 -6.66
N TYR A 77 -0.98 -2.14 -7.60
CA TYR A 77 -0.26 -3.38 -7.32
C TYR A 77 1.19 -3.12 -6.90
N ASP A 78 1.90 -2.23 -7.59
CA ASP A 78 3.27 -1.86 -7.24
C ASP A 78 3.34 -1.30 -5.80
N ALA A 79 2.33 -0.53 -5.39
CA ALA A 79 2.26 0.03 -4.03
C ALA A 79 1.91 -1.01 -2.96
N ASP A 80 1.04 -1.97 -3.28
CA ASP A 80 0.70 -3.10 -2.39
C ASP A 80 1.93 -3.99 -2.15
N ASP A 81 2.62 -4.39 -3.23
CA ASP A 81 3.85 -5.20 -3.18
C ASP A 81 4.96 -4.50 -2.38
N LEU A 82 5.15 -3.19 -2.60
CA LEU A 82 6.11 -2.40 -1.86
C LEU A 82 5.79 -2.36 -0.36
N LEU A 83 4.51 -2.21 0.00
CA LEU A 83 4.10 -2.17 1.40
C LEU A 83 4.32 -3.52 2.11
N ASP A 84 4.09 -4.63 1.41
CA ASP A 84 4.39 -5.97 1.89
C ASP A 84 5.90 -6.20 2.11
N GLU A 85 6.74 -5.67 1.22
CA GLU A 85 8.20 -5.69 1.40
C GLU A 85 8.61 -4.88 2.63
N PHE A 86 8.05 -3.68 2.81
CA PHE A 86 8.28 -2.87 4.02
C PHE A 86 7.86 -3.59 5.30
N ALA A 87 6.67 -4.23 5.30
CA ALA A 87 6.19 -4.99 6.45
C ALA A 87 7.14 -6.15 6.79
N THR A 88 7.71 -6.80 5.77
CA THR A 88 8.72 -7.86 5.94
C THR A 88 10.03 -7.34 6.52
N LEU A 89 10.54 -6.22 6.00
CA LEU A 89 11.75 -5.56 6.52
C LEU A 89 11.56 -5.07 7.96
N ALA A 90 10.41 -4.49 8.28
CA ALA A 90 10.07 -4.04 9.63
C ALA A 90 10.06 -5.19 10.63
N LYS A 91 9.43 -6.33 10.29
CA LYS A 91 9.45 -7.55 11.11
C LYS A 91 10.88 -8.03 11.37
N ARG A 92 11.73 -8.03 10.33
CA ARG A 92 13.13 -8.45 10.46
C ARG A 92 13.94 -7.52 11.36
N GLN A 93 13.75 -6.20 11.23
CA GLN A 93 14.41 -5.24 12.11
C GLN A 93 13.96 -5.39 13.56
N HIS A 94 12.67 -5.63 13.79
CA HIS A 94 12.16 -5.91 15.12
C HIS A 94 12.84 -7.16 15.74
N GLN A 95 12.96 -8.26 14.97
CA GLN A 95 13.66 -9.47 15.43
C GLN A 95 15.13 -9.20 15.80
N LEU A 96 15.88 -8.48 14.96
CA LEU A 96 17.28 -8.13 15.22
C LEU A 96 17.45 -7.26 16.49
N CYS A 97 16.55 -6.30 16.70
CA CYS A 97 16.55 -5.46 17.90
C CYS A 97 16.25 -6.25 19.18
N MET A 98 15.46 -7.33 19.10
CA MET A 98 15.13 -8.17 20.25
C MET A 98 16.24 -9.20 20.56
N GLU A 99 16.95 -9.71 19.55
CA GLU A 99 18.08 -10.65 19.72
C GLU A 99 19.34 -10.00 20.35
N GLY A 100 19.48 -8.68 20.25
CA GLY A 100 20.59 -7.93 20.86
C GLY A 100 20.55 -7.86 22.38
N ASN A 101 19.39 -8.14 23.01
CA ASN A 101 19.19 -7.96 24.45
C ASN A 101 19.46 -9.24 25.28
N GLU A 102 19.52 -10.42 24.67
CA GLU A 102 19.82 -11.68 25.39
C GLU A 102 21.33 -11.94 25.55
N LYS A 103 22.19 -11.35 24.71
CA LYS A 103 23.65 -11.62 24.77
C LYS A 103 24.39 -10.84 25.87
N SER A 104 23.74 -9.87 26.50
CA SER A 104 24.32 -9.11 27.63
C SER A 104 23.97 -9.68 29.01
N LEU A 105 23.05 -10.65 29.12
CA LEU A 105 22.68 -11.28 30.40
C LEU A 105 23.43 -12.58 30.69
N THR A 106 24.36 -12.98 29.81
CA THR A 106 25.18 -14.18 30.01
C THR A 106 26.66 -13.86 29.80
N LYS A 107 27.20 -12.91 30.58
CA LYS A 107 28.64 -12.88 30.85
C LYS A 107 28.91 -12.19 32.19
N VAL A 108 29.52 -12.99 33.07
CA VAL A 108 30.08 -12.74 34.41
C VAL A 108 29.10 -12.89 35.57
#